data_AF-A0A6N2EHJ3-F1
#
_entry.id   AF-A0A6N2EHJ3-F1
#
_cell.length_a   1.000
_cell.length_b   1.000
_cell.length_c   1.000
_cell.angle_alpha   90.00
_cell.angle_beta   90.00
_cell.angle_gamma   90.00
#
_symmetry.space_group_name_H-M   'P 1'
#
loop_
_entity.id
_entity.type
_entity.pdbx_description
1 polymer ?
#
loop_
_entity_poly.entity_id
_entity_poly.type
_entity_poly.pdbx_seq_one_letter_code
_entity_poly.pdbx_strand_id
1 'polypeptide(L)'
;ITDGQIYLEPELFFAGVRPAINVGISVSRVGGNAQVKAMKKIAGSLRLDLAAYRELEAFAQLGTELDKATQAQLDRGARMVELLKQAQYVPQHIADQVLAIYAGTKGFLDKVPVNQVKEFEEAMLNYFREQGRGVWDELNEKRALSDDLEKKIQDTINAFKAGWKPKYG
;
A
#
# COMPACT_ATOMS: atom_id res chain seq x y z
N ILE A 1 -13.74 -17.49 21.91
CA ILE A 1 -12.60 -16.55 21.79
C ILE A 1 -11.97 -16.78 20.42
N THR A 2 -11.58 -15.73 19.69
CA THR A 2 -10.99 -15.80 18.33
C THR A 2 -9.48 -15.52 18.37
N ASP A 3 -8.76 -15.97 17.34
CA ASP A 3 -7.30 -15.76 17.16
C ASP A 3 -6.93 -14.40 16.56
N GLY A 4 -7.89 -13.50 16.48
CA GLY A 4 -7.76 -12.16 15.94
C GLY A 4 -9.10 -11.48 15.84
N GLN A 5 -9.07 -10.18 15.60
CA GLN A 5 -10.24 -9.35 15.43
C GLN A 5 -9.99 -8.37 14.28
N ILE A 6 -10.96 -8.29 13.37
CA ILE A 6 -11.05 -7.22 12.39
C ILE A 6 -12.10 -6.26 12.93
N TYR A 7 -11.66 -5.07 13.32
CA TYR A 7 -12.54 -4.02 13.81
C TYR A 7 -12.90 -3.08 12.66
N LEU A 8 -14.20 -2.94 12.40
CA LEU A 8 -14.73 -2.04 11.39
C LEU A 8 -15.29 -0.80 12.07
N GLU A 9 -14.85 0.38 11.65
CA GLU A 9 -15.20 1.65 12.28
C GLU A 9 -16.11 2.48 11.36
N PRO A 10 -17.31 2.88 11.81
CA PRO A 10 -18.24 3.67 11.00
C PRO A 10 -17.64 4.96 10.45
N GLU A 11 -16.84 5.67 11.26
CA GLU A 11 -16.20 6.94 10.91
C GLU A 11 -15.29 6.78 9.68
N LEU A 12 -14.53 5.68 9.60
CA LEU A 12 -13.71 5.35 8.44
C LEU A 12 -14.55 5.10 7.19
N PHE A 13 -15.69 4.41 7.35
CA PHE A 13 -16.60 4.14 6.24
C PHE A 13 -17.19 5.43 5.65
N PHE A 14 -17.59 6.37 6.52
CA PHE A 14 -18.13 7.67 6.13
C PHE A 14 -17.05 8.61 5.56
N ALA A 15 -15.80 8.49 6.00
CA ALA A 15 -14.64 9.16 5.42
C ALA A 15 -14.15 8.54 4.09
N GLY A 16 -14.84 7.52 3.57
CA GLY A 16 -14.53 6.90 2.29
C GLY A 16 -13.40 5.85 2.32
N VAL A 17 -12.95 5.42 3.49
CA VAL A 17 -12.01 4.30 3.65
C VAL A 17 -12.80 3.00 3.63
N ARG A 18 -12.65 2.22 2.55
CA ARG A 18 -13.38 0.97 2.33
C ARG A 18 -12.40 -0.08 1.80
N PRO A 19 -12.22 -1.23 2.48
CA PRO A 19 -12.90 -1.65 3.72
C PRO A 19 -12.49 -0.80 4.94
N ALA A 20 -13.44 -0.55 5.84
CA ALA A 20 -13.32 0.39 6.96
C ALA A 20 -12.57 -0.19 8.17
N ILE A 21 -11.41 -0.83 7.93
CA ILE A 21 -10.64 -1.54 8.95
C ILE A 21 -9.86 -0.54 9.79
N ASN A 22 -10.12 -0.52 11.10
CA ASN A 22 -9.27 0.20 12.04
C ASN A 22 -8.01 -0.62 12.32
N VAL A 23 -6.89 -0.22 11.72
CA VAL A 23 -5.60 -0.92 11.79
C VAL A 23 -4.90 -0.84 13.15
N GLY A 24 -5.26 0.14 13.99
CA GLY A 24 -4.73 0.28 15.35
C GLY A 24 -5.34 -0.76 16.29
N ILE A 25 -6.66 -0.95 16.19
CA ILE A 25 -7.43 -1.87 17.03
C ILE A 25 -7.40 -3.30 16.48
N SER A 26 -7.43 -3.47 15.16
CA SER A 26 -7.44 -4.80 14.54
C SER A 26 -6.15 -5.56 14.80
N VAL A 27 -6.28 -6.85 15.06
CA VAL A 27 -5.14 -7.71 15.43
C VAL A 27 -5.28 -9.10 14.84
N SER A 28 -4.14 -9.69 14.48
CA SER A 28 -4.01 -11.11 14.17
C SER A 28 -2.98 -11.71 15.14
N ARG A 29 -3.36 -12.71 15.93
CA ARG A 29 -2.44 -13.42 16.84
C ARG A 29 -1.53 -14.38 16.09
N VAL A 30 -1.92 -14.83 14.90
CA VAL A 30 -1.08 -15.65 14.01
C VAL A 30 0.01 -14.80 13.33
N GLY A 31 -0.27 -13.51 13.10
CA GLY A 31 0.67 -12.55 12.55
C GLY A 31 1.19 -12.95 11.17
N GLY A 32 2.46 -12.65 10.90
CA GLY A 32 3.10 -12.90 9.61
C GLY A 32 3.28 -14.38 9.25
N ASN A 33 2.97 -15.33 10.14
CA ASN A 33 3.04 -16.76 9.83
C ASN A 33 1.92 -17.20 8.88
N ALA A 34 0.83 -16.44 8.79
CA ALA A 34 -0.24 -16.65 7.82
C ALA A 34 0.04 -16.03 6.44
N GLN A 35 1.20 -15.39 6.26
CA GLN A 35 1.54 -14.65 5.04
C GLN A 35 2.58 -15.40 4.19
N VAL A 36 2.51 -15.21 2.87
CA VAL A 36 3.60 -15.60 1.98
C VAL A 36 4.86 -14.78 2.27
N LYS A 37 6.04 -15.34 2.00
CA LYS A 37 7.34 -14.71 2.31
C LYS A 37 7.46 -13.31 1.71
N ALA A 38 6.98 -13.11 0.49
CA ALA A 38 6.96 -11.82 -0.19
C ALA A 38 6.18 -10.76 0.62
N MET A 39 4.94 -11.07 1.00
CA MET A 39 4.07 -10.16 1.78
C MET A 39 4.69 -9.85 3.14
N LYS A 40 5.21 -10.86 3.84
CA LYS A 40 5.88 -10.68 5.14
C LYS A 40 7.08 -9.74 5.05
N LYS A 41 7.88 -9.83 3.97
CA LYS A 41 9.06 -8.96 3.75
C LYS A 41 8.66 -7.48 3.64
N ILE A 42 7.54 -7.18 2.99
CA ILE A 42 7.16 -5.79 2.66
C ILE A 42 6.17 -5.17 3.65
N ALA A 43 5.29 -5.96 4.26
CA ALA A 43 4.21 -5.47 5.12
C ALA A 43 4.58 -5.50 6.61
N GLY A 44 5.82 -5.85 6.95
CA GLY A 44 6.27 -6.02 8.34
C GLY A 44 6.13 -4.76 9.19
N SER A 45 6.43 -3.59 8.64
CA SER A 45 6.25 -2.29 9.32
C SER A 45 4.90 -1.64 9.05
N LEU A 46 4.15 -2.10 8.04
CA LEU A 46 2.97 -1.41 7.51
C LEU A 46 1.93 -1.06 8.59
N ARG A 47 1.68 -1.97 9.53
CA ARG A 47 0.74 -1.71 10.63
C ARG A 47 1.22 -0.58 11.54
N LEU A 48 2.51 -0.58 11.88
CA LEU A 48 3.12 0.45 12.73
C LEU A 48 3.13 1.80 11.99
N ASP A 49 3.48 1.79 10.70
CA ASP A 49 3.53 2.99 9.88
C ASP A 49 2.14 3.65 9.75
N LEU A 50 1.08 2.85 9.55
CA LEU A 50 -0.29 3.35 9.48
C LEU A 50 -0.83 3.81 10.84
N ALA A 51 -0.43 3.16 11.93
CA ALA A 51 -0.78 3.61 13.29
C ALA A 51 -0.13 4.96 13.59
N ALA A 52 1.17 5.11 13.31
CA ALA A 52 1.88 6.37 13.45
C ALA A 52 1.29 7.47 12.54
N TYR A 53 0.89 7.14 11.31
CA TYR A 53 0.17 8.07 10.44
C TYR A 53 -1.11 8.61 11.08
N ARG A 54 -1.92 7.76 11.73
CA ARG A 54 -3.16 8.19 12.38
C ARG A 54 -2.92 9.14 13.54
N GLU A 55 -1.89 8.87 14.33
CA GLU A 55 -1.47 9.78 15.41
C GLU A 55 -1.01 11.13 14.86
N LEU A 56 -0.20 11.12 13.79
CA LEU A 56 0.27 12.33 13.12
C LEU A 56 -0.87 13.11 12.44
N GLU A 57 -1.83 12.44 11.82
CA GLU A 57 -3.01 13.05 11.20
C GLU A 57 -3.85 13.80 12.22
N ALA A 58 -4.08 13.21 13.40
CA ALA A 58 -4.77 13.87 14.50
C ALA A 58 -3.99 15.07 15.05
N PHE A 59 -2.67 14.96 15.15
CA PHE A 59 -1.81 16.05 15.60
C PHE A 59 -1.77 17.22 14.60
N ALA A 60 -1.68 16.93 13.30
CA ALA A 60 -1.67 17.94 12.24
C ALA A 60 -2.96 18.78 12.20
N GLN A 61 -4.10 18.19 12.58
CA GLN A 61 -5.38 18.91 12.68
C GLN A 61 -5.40 19.96 13.79
N LEU A 62 -4.49 19.89 14.76
CA LEU A 62 -4.35 20.88 15.84
C LEU A 62 -3.59 22.14 15.40
N GLY A 63 -3.18 22.23 14.13
CA GLY A 63 -2.58 23.43 13.53
C GLY A 63 -1.11 23.65 13.85
N THR A 64 -0.39 22.60 14.24
CA THR A 64 1.05 22.65 14.55
C THR A 64 1.90 22.58 13.28
N GLU A 65 2.96 23.38 13.21
CA GLU A 65 3.96 23.24 12.14
C GLU A 65 4.68 21.90 12.28
N LEU A 66 4.72 21.14 11.18
CA LEU A 66 5.44 19.88 11.09
C LEU A 66 6.80 20.10 10.45
N ASP A 67 7.84 19.46 10.98
CA ASP A 67 9.12 19.40 10.29
C ASP A 67 8.99 18.58 8.98
N LYS A 68 9.98 18.72 8.09
CA LYS A 68 9.96 18.07 6.77
C LYS A 68 9.87 16.54 6.83
N ALA A 69 10.47 15.90 7.82
CA ALA A 69 10.43 14.45 7.93
C ALA A 69 9.04 14.00 8.38
N THR A 70 8.45 14.70 9.33
CA THR A 70 7.08 14.45 9.81
C THR A 70 6.05 14.69 8.70
N GLN A 71 6.21 15.77 7.91
CA GLN A 71 5.35 16.02 6.74
C GLN A 71 5.47 14.89 5.71
N ALA A 72 6.69 14.42 5.41
CA ALA A 72 6.89 13.33 4.46
C ALA A 72 6.24 12.01 4.94
N GLN A 73 6.26 11.75 6.25
CA GLN A 73 5.59 10.59 6.84
C GLN A 73 4.06 10.70 6.73
N LEU A 74 3.51 11.88 7.03
CA LEU A 74 2.08 12.17 6.87
C LEU A 74 1.64 11.99 5.41
N ASP A 75 2.40 12.57 4.49
CA ASP A 75 2.17 12.51 3.05
C ASP A 75 2.20 11.08 2.49
N ARG A 76 3.14 10.25 2.97
CA ARG A 76 3.19 8.83 2.57
C ARG A 76 2.04 8.04 3.18
N GLY A 77 1.70 8.29 4.45
CA GLY A 77 0.59 7.62 5.11
C GLY A 77 -0.75 7.89 4.42
N ALA A 78 -1.00 9.13 3.98
CA ALA A 78 -2.19 9.48 3.21
C ALA A 78 -2.31 8.66 1.91
N ARG A 79 -1.19 8.49 1.19
CA ARG A 79 -1.13 7.65 -0.03
C ARG A 79 -1.31 6.17 0.26
N MET A 80 -0.76 5.69 1.38
CA MET A 80 -0.98 4.32 1.83
C MET A 80 -2.44 4.05 2.17
N VAL A 81 -3.15 5.00 2.79
CA VAL A 81 -4.58 4.89 3.06
C VAL A 81 -5.37 4.79 1.75
N GLU A 82 -5.09 5.64 0.76
CA GLU A 82 -5.74 5.54 -0.55
C GLU A 82 -5.43 4.23 -1.28
N LEU A 83 -4.18 3.77 -1.23
CA LEU A 83 -3.74 2.52 -1.85
C LEU A 83 -4.47 1.30 -1.28
N LEU A 84 -4.78 1.31 0.02
CA LEU A 84 -5.46 0.21 0.70
C LEU A 84 -6.99 0.22 0.50
N LYS A 85 -7.54 1.20 -0.22
CA LYS A 85 -8.95 1.21 -0.57
C LYS A 85 -9.23 0.21 -1.70
N GLN A 86 -10.28 -0.58 -1.50
CA GLN A 86 -10.68 -1.63 -2.40
C GLN A 86 -12.21 -1.68 -2.52
N ALA A 87 -12.69 -1.71 -3.75
CA ALA A 87 -14.11 -1.83 -4.05
C ALA A 87 -14.65 -3.22 -3.65
N GLN A 88 -15.93 -3.26 -3.31
CA GLN A 88 -16.61 -4.51 -2.98
C GLN A 88 -16.62 -5.45 -4.20
N TYR A 89 -16.44 -6.74 -3.96
CA TYR A 89 -16.42 -7.80 -4.98
C TYR A 89 -15.28 -7.69 -6.02
N VAL A 90 -14.25 -6.89 -5.74
CA VAL A 90 -13.04 -6.81 -6.58
C VAL A 90 -11.85 -7.36 -5.81
N PRO A 91 -11.76 -8.68 -5.55
CA PRO A 91 -10.61 -9.27 -4.85
C PRO A 91 -9.34 -9.10 -5.69
N GLN A 92 -8.22 -8.78 -5.02
CA GLN A 92 -6.93 -8.58 -5.67
C GLN A 92 -6.05 -9.82 -5.50
N HIS A 93 -5.36 -10.21 -6.56
CA HIS A 93 -4.45 -11.35 -6.52
C HIS A 93 -3.23 -11.05 -5.63
N ILE A 94 -2.65 -12.06 -4.97
CA ILE A 94 -1.58 -11.85 -3.99
C ILE A 94 -0.34 -11.15 -4.59
N ALA A 95 0.03 -11.50 -5.82
CA ALA A 95 1.14 -10.84 -6.52
C ALA A 95 0.87 -9.34 -6.72
N ASP A 96 -0.37 -8.98 -7.08
CA ASP A 96 -0.75 -7.57 -7.25
C ASP A 96 -0.75 -6.82 -5.92
N GLN A 97 -1.25 -7.44 -4.84
CA GLN A 97 -1.19 -6.85 -3.50
C GLN A 97 0.26 -6.59 -3.07
N VAL A 98 1.15 -7.54 -3.34
CA VAL A 98 2.58 -7.39 -3.04
C VAL A 98 3.19 -6.23 -3.84
N LEU A 99 2.90 -6.12 -5.13
CA LEU A 99 3.41 -5.04 -5.98
C LEU A 99 2.86 -3.67 -5.54
N ALA A 100 1.58 -3.57 -5.23
CA ALA A 100 0.95 -2.35 -4.73
C ALA A 100 1.60 -1.89 -3.42
N ILE A 101 1.65 -2.76 -2.40
CA ILE A 101 2.24 -2.43 -1.10
C ILE A 101 3.74 -2.14 -1.24
N TYR A 102 4.46 -2.86 -2.09
CA TYR A 102 5.87 -2.58 -2.38
C TYR A 102 6.05 -1.17 -2.93
N ALA A 103 5.21 -0.76 -3.90
CA ALA A 103 5.29 0.57 -4.49
C ALA A 103 5.07 1.67 -3.44
N GLY A 104 4.09 1.49 -2.55
CA GLY A 104 3.80 2.43 -1.47
C GLY A 104 4.91 2.50 -0.42
N THR A 105 5.37 1.36 0.08
CA THR A 105 6.40 1.27 1.12
C THR A 105 7.75 1.80 0.67
N LYS A 106 8.11 1.62 -0.60
CA LYS A 106 9.37 2.11 -1.18
C LYS A 106 9.29 3.55 -1.71
N GLY A 107 8.17 4.24 -1.50
CA GLY A 107 8.02 5.65 -1.85
C GLY A 107 7.84 5.94 -3.35
N PHE A 108 7.48 4.94 -4.16
CA PHE A 108 7.22 5.16 -5.58
C PHE A 108 5.99 6.05 -5.81
N LEU A 109 5.08 6.10 -4.82
CA LEU A 109 3.88 6.93 -4.82
C LEU A 109 4.10 8.32 -4.23
N ASP A 110 5.25 8.64 -3.63
CA ASP A 110 5.44 9.90 -2.86
C ASP A 110 5.20 11.17 -3.69
N LYS A 111 5.39 11.10 -5.02
CA LYS A 111 5.14 12.23 -5.94
C LYS A 111 3.77 12.15 -6.64
N VAL A 112 3.00 11.10 -6.40
CA VAL A 112 1.65 10.94 -6.95
C VAL A 112 0.68 11.74 -6.09
N PRO A 113 -0.15 12.62 -6.67
CA PRO A 113 -1.25 13.26 -5.95
C PRO A 113 -2.17 12.24 -5.28
N VAL A 114 -2.62 12.51 -4.06
CA VAL A 114 -3.42 11.56 -3.24
C VAL A 114 -4.67 11.09 -3.99
N ASN A 115 -5.37 11.99 -4.67
CA ASN A 115 -6.55 11.70 -5.48
C ASN A 115 -6.30 10.85 -6.75
N GLN A 116 -5.03 10.62 -7.12
CA GLN A 116 -4.62 9.84 -8.29
C GLN A 116 -3.95 8.52 -7.91
N VAL A 117 -3.80 8.23 -6.62
CA VAL A 117 -3.15 7.00 -6.15
C VAL A 117 -3.84 5.75 -6.72
N LYS A 118 -5.18 5.74 -6.78
CA LYS A 118 -5.91 4.59 -7.31
C LYS A 118 -5.67 4.38 -8.80
N GLU A 119 -5.69 5.47 -9.58
CA GLU A 119 -5.39 5.42 -11.00
C GLU A 119 -3.96 4.95 -11.27
N PHE A 120 -3.00 5.42 -10.46
CA PHE A 120 -1.62 4.96 -10.52
C PHE A 120 -1.51 3.47 -10.22
N GLU A 121 -2.15 2.97 -9.16
CA GLU A 121 -2.15 1.56 -8.80
C GLU A 121 -2.68 0.70 -9.96
N GLU A 122 -3.87 1.02 -10.48
CA GLU A 122 -4.50 0.26 -11.56
C GLU A 122 -3.64 0.25 -12.83
N ALA A 123 -3.11 1.40 -13.23
CA ALA A 123 -2.24 1.51 -14.39
C ALA A 123 -0.93 0.74 -14.20
N MET A 124 -0.31 0.82 -13.01
CA MET A 124 0.91 0.09 -12.68
C MET A 124 0.67 -1.43 -12.71
N LEU A 125 -0.41 -1.91 -12.11
CA LEU A 125 -0.73 -3.34 -12.08
C LEU A 125 -1.04 -3.88 -13.48
N ASN A 126 -1.73 -3.09 -14.31
CA ASN A 126 -1.92 -3.44 -15.72
C ASN A 126 -0.59 -3.51 -16.46
N TYR A 127 0.33 -2.56 -16.22
CA TYR A 127 1.66 -2.59 -16.80
C TYR A 127 2.44 -3.87 -16.42
N PHE A 128 2.34 -4.31 -15.16
CA PHE A 128 2.93 -5.57 -14.72
C PHE A 128 2.29 -6.79 -15.38
N ARG A 129 0.98 -6.78 -15.67
CA ARG A 129 0.29 -7.90 -16.31
C ARG A 129 0.53 -7.99 -17.81
N GLU A 130 0.93 -6.89 -18.44
CA GLU A 130 1.23 -6.80 -19.86
C GLU A 130 2.73 -6.78 -20.13
N GLN A 131 3.41 -5.65 -19.91
CA GLN A 131 4.82 -5.47 -20.25
C GLN A 131 5.75 -6.09 -19.20
N GLY A 132 5.37 -6.04 -17.93
CA GLY A 132 6.13 -6.61 -16.80
C GLY A 132 5.81 -8.08 -16.51
N ARG A 133 5.16 -8.81 -17.44
CA ARG A 133 4.51 -10.09 -17.15
C ARG A 133 5.46 -11.15 -16.59
N GLY A 134 6.68 -11.21 -17.12
CA GLY A 134 7.69 -12.15 -16.60
C GLY A 134 8.05 -11.91 -15.13
N VAL A 135 8.07 -10.65 -14.68
CA VAL A 135 8.32 -10.30 -13.27
C VAL A 135 7.11 -10.68 -12.41
N TRP A 136 5.90 -10.45 -12.92
CA TRP A 136 4.66 -10.82 -12.24
C TRP A 136 4.54 -12.34 -12.07
N ASP A 137 4.81 -13.12 -13.12
CA ASP A 137 4.75 -14.59 -13.07
C ASP A 137 5.82 -15.14 -12.11
N GLU A 138 7.05 -14.61 -12.18
CA GLU A 138 8.13 -14.99 -11.25
C GLU A 138 7.75 -14.73 -9.78
N LEU A 139 7.10 -13.60 -9.49
CA LEU A 139 6.61 -13.28 -8.15
C LEU A 139 5.48 -14.22 -7.71
N ASN A 140 4.53 -14.51 -8.60
CA ASN A 140 3.40 -15.39 -8.33
C ASN A 140 3.84 -16.82 -8.00
N GLU A 141 4.81 -17.35 -8.77
CA GLU A 141 5.36 -18.69 -8.58
C GLU A 141 6.20 -18.78 -7.32
N LYS A 142 7.17 -17.87 -7.15
CA LYS A 142 8.12 -17.94 -6.03
C LYS A 142 7.48 -17.58 -4.68
N ARG A 143 6.49 -16.69 -4.69
CA ARG A 143 5.83 -16.13 -3.48
C ARG A 143 6.83 -15.55 -2.46
N ALA A 144 8.01 -15.17 -2.93
CA ALA A 144 9.14 -14.67 -2.15
C ALA A 144 9.89 -13.61 -2.95
N LEU A 145 10.41 -12.60 -2.25
CA LEU A 145 11.16 -11.49 -2.85
C LEU A 145 12.66 -11.66 -2.60
N SER A 146 13.36 -12.25 -3.57
CA SER A 146 14.82 -12.19 -3.64
C SER A 146 15.27 -10.79 -4.05
N ASP A 147 16.53 -10.46 -3.80
CA ASP A 147 17.07 -9.14 -4.14
C ASP A 147 17.08 -8.90 -5.66
N ASP A 148 17.33 -9.95 -6.45
CA ASP A 148 17.22 -9.89 -7.92
C ASP A 148 15.79 -9.58 -8.39
N LEU A 149 14.79 -10.21 -7.77
CA LEU A 149 13.38 -9.96 -8.11
C LEU A 149 12.94 -8.57 -7.66
N GLU A 150 13.41 -8.13 -6.49
CA GLU A 150 13.16 -6.78 -5.99
C GLU A 150 13.73 -5.72 -6.94
N LYS A 151 14.94 -5.93 -7.46
CA LYS A 151 15.53 -5.07 -8.48
C LYS A 151 14.71 -5.05 -9.78
N LYS A 152 14.29 -6.21 -10.28
CA LYS A 152 13.41 -6.30 -11.46
C LYS A 152 12.09 -5.55 -11.26
N ILE A 153 11.47 -5.68 -10.08
CA ILE A 153 10.25 -4.95 -9.73
C ILE A 153 10.51 -3.44 -9.74
N GLN A 154 11.57 -2.98 -9.09
CA GLN A 154 11.95 -1.57 -9.08
C GLN A 154 12.19 -1.02 -10.49
N ASP A 155 12.94 -1.74 -11.31
CA ASP A 155 13.21 -1.34 -12.70
C ASP A 155 11.92 -1.28 -13.53
N THR A 156 11.01 -2.24 -13.31
CA THR A 156 9.70 -2.28 -13.98
C THR A 156 8.82 -1.10 -13.56
N ILE A 157 8.76 -0.77 -12.26
CA ILE A 157 8.02 0.41 -11.77
C ILE A 157 8.62 1.69 -12.34
N ASN A 158 9.94 1.80 -12.40
CA ASN A 158 10.62 2.97 -12.97
C ASN A 158 10.31 3.12 -14.47
N ALA A 159 10.33 2.03 -15.23
CA ALA A 159 9.96 2.03 -16.64
C ALA A 159 8.50 2.48 -16.85
N PHE A 160 7.57 1.96 -16.04
CA PHE A 160 6.18 2.40 -16.02
C PHE A 160 6.07 3.91 -15.73
N LYS A 161 6.73 4.39 -14.67
CA LYS A 161 6.69 5.80 -14.24
C LYS A 161 7.25 6.76 -15.28
N ALA A 162 8.18 6.33 -16.12
CA ALA A 162 8.71 7.17 -17.20
C ALA A 162 7.65 7.48 -18.28
N GLY A 163 6.70 6.56 -18.50
CA GLY A 163 5.59 6.74 -19.44
C GLY A 163 4.28 7.21 -18.81
N TRP A 164 4.13 7.04 -17.49
CA TRP A 164 2.88 7.38 -16.81
C TRP A 164 2.72 8.89 -16.63
N LYS A 165 1.55 9.38 -17.03
CA LYS A 165 1.08 10.73 -16.74
C LYS A 165 -0.30 10.63 -16.12
N PRO A 166 -0.64 11.48 -15.13
CA PRO A 166 -1.99 11.53 -14.62
C PRO A 166 -2.99 11.90 -15.71
N LYS A 167 -4.17 11.29 -15.74
CA LYS A 167 -5.24 11.71 -16.66
C LYS A 167 -5.69 13.16 -16.47
N TYR A 168 -5.57 13.69 -15.25
CA TYR A 168 -5.98 15.07 -14.93
C TYR A 168 -4.95 15.71 -14.01
N GLY A 169 -4.06 16.53 -14.58
CA GLY A 169 -3.07 17.33 -13.86
C GLY A 169 -3.26 18.81 -14.12
#